data_AF-A0AA38GX86-F1
#
_entry.id   AF-A0AA38GX86-F1
#
_cell.length_a   1.000
_cell.length_b   1.000
_cell.length_c   1.000
_cell.angle_alpha   90.00
_cell.angle_beta   90.00
_cell.angle_gamma   90.00
#
_symmetry.space_group_name_H-M   'P 1'
#
loop_
_entity.id
_entity.type
_entity.pdbx_description
1 polymer ?
#
loop_
_entity_poly.entity_id
_entity_poly.type
_entity_poly.pdbx_seq_one_letter_code
_entity_poly.pdbx_strand_id
1 'polypeptide(L)'
;MDKVLKYEEFVDRRLKPDLINAMAERDKVLEQQKVFLDLKTNIEMLEKNGLTQLRTMVNLGSEVYVQAEVPDTRHIFVEIGLGFHVEFTWSEALQFISTKEQALSRQVEDYTHQIAKIKAQIKL
;
A
#
# COMPACT_ATOMS: atom_id res chain seq x y z
N MET A 1 -31.19 34.46 2.58
CA MET A 1 -31.11 33.19 1.83
C MET A 1 -29.75 32.96 1.17
N ASP A 2 -28.99 34.01 0.80
CA ASP A 2 -27.65 33.86 0.17
C ASP A 2 -26.60 33.06 0.95
N LYS A 3 -26.61 33.08 2.28
CA LYS A 3 -25.62 32.33 3.08
C LYS A 3 -25.82 30.82 3.01
N VAL A 4 -27.06 30.36 2.86
CA VAL A 4 -27.39 28.93 2.76
C VAL A 4 -26.98 28.40 1.38
N LEU A 5 -27.30 29.14 0.31
CA LEU A 5 -26.89 28.80 -1.06
C LEU A 5 -25.37 28.77 -1.21
N LYS A 6 -24.65 29.75 -0.64
CA LYS A 6 -23.17 29.76 -0.64
C LYS A 6 -22.58 28.61 0.16
N TYR A 7 -23.26 28.17 1.23
CA TYR A 7 -22.82 27.03 2.03
C TYR A 7 -23.03 25.71 1.28
N GLU A 8 -24.22 25.51 0.68
CA GLU A 8 -24.51 24.36 -0.17
C GLU A 8 -23.54 24.26 -1.35
N GLU A 9 -23.26 25.38 -2.02
CA GLU A 9 -22.30 25.43 -3.13
C GLU A 9 -20.87 25.10 -2.68
N PHE A 10 -20.47 25.52 -1.48
CA PHE A 10 -19.16 25.18 -0.90
C PHE A 10 -19.07 23.70 -0.49
N VAL A 11 -20.11 23.15 0.11
CA VAL A 11 -20.20 21.72 0.45
C VAL A 11 -20.09 20.87 -0.81
N ASP A 12 -20.86 21.21 -1.85
CA ASP A 12 -20.91 20.43 -3.09
C ASP A 12 -19.67 20.57 -3.95
N ARG A 13 -19.12 21.78 -4.09
CA ARG A 13 -17.98 22.02 -4.99
C ARG A 13 -16.61 21.80 -4.36
N ARG A 14 -16.49 21.75 -3.03
CA ARG A 14 -15.21 21.56 -2.34
C ARG A 14 -15.22 20.41 -1.35
N LEU A 15 -16.06 20.45 -0.32
CA LEU A 15 -15.97 19.46 0.76
C LEU A 15 -16.25 18.02 0.30
N LYS A 16 -17.23 17.81 -0.58
CA LYS A 16 -17.52 16.48 -1.17
C LYS A 16 -16.36 15.95 -2.03
N PRO A 17 -15.82 16.72 -3.01
CA PRO A 17 -14.61 16.34 -3.73
C PRO A 17 -13.42 16.06 -2.82
N ASP A 18 -13.16 16.91 -1.82
CA ASP A 18 -12.05 16.74 -0.88
C ASP A 18 -12.19 15.45 -0.06
N LEU A 19 -13.41 15.11 0.34
CA LEU A 19 -13.70 13.85 1.02
C LEU A 19 -13.39 12.64 0.14
N ILE A 20 -13.82 12.67 -1.13
CA ILE A 20 -13.57 11.58 -2.08
C ILE A 20 -12.06 11.42 -2.31
N ASN A 21 -11.35 12.52 -2.50
CA ASN A 21 -9.90 12.51 -2.69
C ASN A 21 -9.17 11.95 -1.45
N ALA A 22 -9.52 12.40 -0.25
CA ALA A 22 -8.91 11.90 0.98
C ALA A 22 -9.17 10.40 1.20
N MET A 23 -10.37 9.92 0.86
CA MET A 23 -10.69 8.49 0.88
C MET A 23 -9.86 7.71 -0.14
N ALA A 24 -9.75 8.20 -1.37
CA ALA A 24 -8.96 7.57 -2.42
C ALA A 24 -7.47 7.49 -2.05
N GLU A 25 -6.90 8.54 -1.46
CA GLU A 25 -5.50 8.52 -0.99
C GLU A 25 -5.29 7.52 0.15
N ARG A 26 -6.20 7.45 1.12
CA ARG A 26 -6.15 6.42 2.17
C ARG A 26 -6.20 5.01 1.57
N ASP A 27 -7.10 4.79 0.61
CA ASP A 27 -7.27 3.47 -0.01
C ASP A 27 -6.01 3.05 -0.79
N LYS A 28 -5.30 3.98 -1.43
CA LYS A 28 -3.97 3.71 -2.02
C LYS A 28 -2.95 3.26 -0.98
N VAL A 29 -2.89 3.92 0.18
CA VAL A 29 -1.97 3.56 1.27
C VAL A 29 -2.30 2.18 1.82
N LEU A 30 -3.59 1.84 1.96
CA LEU A 30 -4.03 0.51 2.40
C LEU A 30 -3.63 -0.59 1.40
N GLU A 31 -3.73 -0.33 0.10
CA GLU A 31 -3.27 -1.28 -0.92
C GLU A 31 -1.75 -1.49 -0.84
N GLN A 32 -0.98 -0.41 -0.62
CA GLN A 32 0.47 -0.54 -0.38
C GLN A 32 0.79 -1.36 0.87
N GLN A 33 0.05 -1.18 1.97
CA GLN A 33 0.22 -2.01 3.17
C GLN A 33 -0.03 -3.49 2.87
N LYS A 34 -1.07 -3.80 2.09
CA LYS A 34 -1.39 -5.18 1.70
C LYS A 34 -0.25 -5.80 0.90
N VAL A 35 0.31 -5.09 -0.08
CA VAL A 35 1.46 -5.56 -0.87
C VAL A 35 2.66 -5.88 0.04
N PHE A 36 2.96 -5.02 1.02
CA PHE A 36 4.05 -5.28 1.97
C PHE A 36 3.76 -6.44 2.92
N LEU A 37 2.51 -6.63 3.35
CA LEU A 37 2.10 -7.76 4.18
C LEU A 37 2.24 -9.09 3.44
N ASP A 38 1.82 -9.11 2.17
CA ASP A 38 1.95 -10.29 1.30
C ASP A 38 3.44 -10.62 1.08
N LEU A 39 4.28 -9.61 0.81
CA LEU A 39 5.72 -9.78 0.67
C LEU A 39 6.36 -10.35 1.94
N LYS A 40 6.04 -9.79 3.11
CA LYS A 40 6.51 -10.28 4.41
C LYS A 40 6.16 -11.74 4.63
N THR A 41 4.89 -12.09 4.42
CA THR A 41 4.40 -13.47 4.59
C THR A 41 5.16 -14.43 3.69
N ASN A 42 5.44 -14.05 2.45
CA ASN A 42 6.22 -14.87 1.52
C ASN A 42 7.68 -15.03 1.96
N ILE A 43 8.32 -13.96 2.43
CA ILE A 43 9.71 -14.02 2.94
C ILE A 43 9.79 -14.92 4.17
N GLU A 44 8.88 -14.75 5.14
CA GLU A 44 8.82 -15.58 6.34
C GLU A 44 8.58 -17.07 5.99
N MET A 45 7.76 -17.34 4.97
CA MET A 45 7.57 -18.71 4.47
C MET A 45 8.84 -19.29 3.85
N LEU A 46 9.58 -18.50 3.06
CA LEU A 46 10.85 -18.94 2.46
C LEU A 46 11.91 -19.20 3.54
N GLU A 47 12.04 -18.28 4.49
CA GLU A 47 13.00 -18.36 5.60
C GLU A 47 12.72 -19.54 6.52
N LYS A 48 11.46 -19.69 6.97
CA LYS A 48 11.05 -20.76 7.88
C LYS A 48 11.25 -22.16 7.29
N ASN A 49 11.04 -22.30 5.99
CA ASN A 49 11.20 -23.59 5.30
C ASN A 49 12.60 -23.80 4.73
N GLY A 50 13.50 -22.82 4.86
CA GLY A 50 14.86 -22.89 4.31
C GLY A 50 14.88 -23.12 2.79
N LEU A 51 13.86 -22.60 2.07
CA LEU A 51 13.68 -22.84 0.64
C LEU A 51 14.62 -21.95 -0.15
N THR A 52 15.90 -22.33 -0.26
CA THR A 52 16.94 -21.57 -0.97
C THR A 52 16.81 -21.64 -2.50
N GLN A 53 15.97 -22.54 -3.01
CA GLN A 53 15.64 -22.69 -4.41
C GLN A 53 14.12 -22.81 -4.55
N LEU A 54 13.55 -22.22 -5.59
CA LEU A 54 12.10 -22.20 -5.79
C LEU A 54 11.76 -22.48 -7.25
N ARG A 55 10.89 -23.47 -7.47
CA ARG A 55 10.24 -23.70 -8.77
C ARG A 55 8.80 -23.21 -8.69
N THR A 56 8.41 -22.30 -9.56
CA THR A 56 7.11 -21.62 -9.51
C THR A 56 6.52 -21.41 -10.90
N MET A 57 5.20 -21.23 -10.98
CA MET A 57 4.50 -20.82 -12.20
C MET A 57 4.27 -19.32 -12.15
N VAL A 58 4.84 -18.59 -13.10
CA VAL A 58 4.74 -17.14 -13.22
C VAL A 58 3.72 -16.81 -14.31
N ASN A 59 2.73 -15.97 -13.97
CA ASN A 59 1.78 -15.44 -14.94
C ASN A 59 2.45 -14.31 -15.73
N LEU A 60 2.49 -14.43 -17.06
CA LEU A 60 3.05 -13.43 -17.98
C LEU A 60 1.98 -12.47 -18.56
N GLY A 61 0.71 -12.66 -18.18
CA GLY A 61 -0.46 -11.94 -18.67
C GLY A 61 -1.42 -12.85 -19.42
N SER A 62 -2.70 -12.43 -19.52
CA SER A 62 -3.74 -13.14 -20.28
C SER A 62 -3.88 -14.63 -19.95
N GLU A 63 -3.73 -15.00 -18.67
CA GLU A 63 -3.74 -16.40 -18.19
C GLU A 63 -2.66 -17.29 -18.83
N VAL A 64 -1.56 -16.71 -19.32
CA VAL A 64 -0.40 -17.43 -19.82
C VAL A 64 0.59 -17.61 -18.68
N TYR A 65 0.90 -18.85 -18.34
CA TYR A 65 1.80 -19.20 -17.25
C TYR A 65 3.07 -19.88 -17.78
N VAL A 66 4.21 -19.49 -17.23
CA VAL A 66 5.52 -20.09 -17.52
C VAL A 66 6.13 -20.62 -16.24
N GLN A 67 6.77 -21.77 -16.34
CA GLN A 67 7.50 -22.35 -15.23
C GLN A 67 8.86 -21.66 -15.10
N ALA A 68 9.12 -21.08 -13.93
CA ALA A 68 10.38 -20.46 -13.58
C ALA A 68 11.09 -21.25 -12.48
N GLU A 69 12.42 -21.23 -12.53
CA GLU A 69 13.30 -21.77 -11.50
C GLU A 69 14.15 -20.63 -10.94
N VAL A 70 14.07 -20.44 -9.64
CA VAL A 70 14.82 -19.44 -8.88
C VAL A 70 15.98 -20.16 -8.18
N PRO A 71 17.23 -19.91 -8.60
CA PRO A 71 18.39 -20.65 -8.10
C PRO A 71 18.84 -20.18 -6.70
N ASP A 72 18.51 -18.95 -6.32
CA ASP A 72 18.74 -18.40 -4.99
C ASP A 72 17.59 -17.49 -4.60
N THR A 73 16.88 -17.85 -3.53
CA THR A 73 15.77 -17.07 -2.98
C THR A 73 16.19 -16.17 -1.82
N ARG A 74 17.44 -16.28 -1.33
CA ARG A 74 17.94 -15.55 -0.16
C ARG A 74 18.10 -14.06 -0.43
N HIS A 75 18.17 -13.69 -1.71
CA HIS A 75 18.27 -12.33 -2.19
C HIS A 75 17.01 -11.99 -2.98
N ILE A 76 16.39 -10.87 -2.65
CA ILE A 76 15.17 -10.38 -3.30
C ILE A 76 15.31 -8.91 -3.64
N PHE A 77 14.72 -8.50 -4.77
CA PHE A 77 14.61 -7.09 -5.11
C PHE A 77 13.34 -6.49 -4.51
N VAL A 78 13.50 -5.43 -3.72
CA VAL A 78 12.38 -4.68 -3.15
C VAL A 78 12.40 -3.26 -3.72
N GLU A 79 11.26 -2.81 -4.24
CA GLU A 79 11.08 -1.43 -4.69
C GLU A 79 11.07 -0.49 -3.47
N ILE A 80 12.01 0.45 -3.42
CA ILE A 80 12.12 1.45 -2.34
C ILE A 80 11.52 2.82 -2.72
N GLY A 81 11.07 2.95 -3.97
CA GLY A 81 10.44 4.14 -4.53
C GLY A 81 11.21 4.75 -5.70
N LEU A 82 10.55 5.65 -6.43
CA LEU A 82 11.09 6.33 -7.62
C LEU A 82 11.64 5.36 -8.69
N GLY A 83 11.10 4.13 -8.75
CA GLY A 83 11.55 3.08 -9.67
C GLY A 83 12.86 2.38 -9.27
N PHE A 84 13.43 2.70 -8.10
CA PHE A 84 14.64 2.03 -7.62
C PHE A 84 14.31 0.75 -6.87
N HIS A 85 15.06 -0.28 -7.19
CA HIS A 85 14.98 -1.60 -6.58
C HIS A 85 16.31 -1.90 -5.90
N VAL A 86 16.26 -2.31 -4.64
CA VAL A 86 17.44 -2.71 -3.87
C VAL A 86 17.37 -4.20 -3.64
N GLU A 87 18.52 -4.86 -3.84
CA GLU A 87 18.70 -6.26 -3.48
C GLU A 87 18.89 -6.36 -1.96
N PHE A 88 18.01 -7.11 -1.31
CA PHE A 88 18.05 -7.37 0.12
C PHE A 88 18.15 -8.86 0.40
N THR A 89 18.83 -9.19 1.50
CA THR A 89 18.64 -10.48 2.17
C THR A 89 17.25 -10.54 2.82
N TRP A 90 16.78 -11.74 3.19
CA TRP A 90 15.52 -11.90 3.93
C TRP A 90 15.45 -11.02 5.18
N SER A 91 16.49 -11.04 6.01
CA SER A 91 16.50 -10.27 7.26
C SER A 91 16.47 -8.76 7.01
N GLU A 92 17.23 -8.27 6.02
CA GLU A 92 17.21 -6.84 5.66
C GLU A 92 15.84 -6.42 5.12
N ALA A 93 15.23 -7.25 4.27
CA ALA A 93 13.90 -6.99 3.75
C ALA A 93 12.85 -6.93 4.87
N LEU A 94 12.87 -7.87 5.83
CA LEU A 94 11.95 -7.86 6.97
C LEU A 94 12.11 -6.61 7.85
N GLN A 95 13.35 -6.15 8.06
CA GLN A 95 13.63 -4.90 8.79
C GLN A 95 13.09 -3.67 8.03
N PHE A 96 13.31 -3.62 6.71
CA PHE A 96 12.78 -2.55 5.87
C PHE A 96 11.25 -2.53 5.87
N ILE A 97 10.62 -3.69 5.71
CA ILE A 97 9.15 -3.82 5.70
C ILE A 97 8.57 -3.35 7.03
N SER A 98 9.13 -3.76 8.17
CA SER A 98 8.68 -3.31 9.50
C SER A 98 8.69 -1.78 9.62
N THR A 99 9.75 -1.14 9.13
CA THR A 99 9.86 0.33 9.12
C THR A 99 8.82 0.97 8.19
N LYS A 100 8.57 0.37 7.02
CA LYS A 100 7.54 0.86 6.09
C LYS A 100 6.13 0.65 6.59
N GLU A 101 5.81 -0.48 7.20
CA GLU A 101 4.51 -0.74 7.82
C GLU A 101 4.16 0.34 8.83
N GLN A 102 5.11 0.71 9.70
CA GLN A 102 4.91 1.79 10.68
C GLN A 102 4.64 3.15 10.01
N ALA A 103 5.39 3.48 8.96
CA ALA A 103 5.20 4.73 8.23
C ALA A 103 3.84 4.78 7.53
N LEU A 104 3.42 3.69 6.88
CA LEU A 104 2.13 3.59 6.20
C LEU A 104 0.97 3.64 7.20
N SER A 105 1.09 2.98 8.36
CA SER A 105 0.06 3.03 9.40
C SER A 105 -0.19 4.45 9.90
N ARG A 106 0.86 5.24 10.10
CA ARG A 106 0.74 6.67 10.45
C ARG A 106 0.02 7.46 9.35
N GLN A 107 0.34 7.21 8.08
CA GLN A 107 -0.36 7.87 6.97
C GLN A 107 -1.85 7.50 6.93
N VAL A 108 -2.21 6.25 7.19
CA VAL A 108 -3.62 5.81 7.28
C VAL A 108 -4.35 6.54 8.41
N GLU A 109 -3.72 6.69 9.58
CA GLU A 109 -4.26 7.44 10.71
C GLU A 109 -4.49 8.91 10.35
N ASP A 110 -3.50 9.56 9.73
CA ASP A 110 -3.58 10.96 9.28
C ASP A 110 -4.75 11.19 8.31
N TYR A 111 -4.89 10.33 7.28
CA TYR A 111 -6.02 10.41 6.36
C TYR A 111 -7.35 10.11 7.04
N THR A 112 -7.37 9.19 8.01
CA THR A 112 -8.59 8.88 8.77
C THR A 112 -9.05 10.09 9.59
N HIS A 113 -8.12 10.81 10.23
CA HIS A 113 -8.40 12.06 10.92
C HIS A 113 -8.88 13.16 9.97
N GLN A 114 -8.24 13.30 8.81
CA GLN A 114 -8.66 14.26 7.78
C GLN A 114 -10.09 13.98 7.29
N ILE A 115 -10.41 12.72 6.98
CA ILE A 115 -11.75 12.28 6.56
C ILE A 115 -12.78 12.59 7.64
N ALA A 116 -12.48 12.30 8.91
CA ALA A 116 -13.37 12.59 10.03
C ALA A 116 -13.66 14.10 10.15
N LYS A 117 -12.64 14.94 10.00
CA LYS A 117 -12.76 16.40 10.02
C LYS A 117 -13.65 16.92 8.89
N ILE A 118 -13.45 16.44 7.66
CA ILE A 118 -14.27 16.84 6.51
C ILE A 118 -15.74 16.39 6.70
N LYS A 119 -15.96 15.16 7.17
CA LYS A 119 -17.31 14.66 7.47
C LYS A 119 -18.03 15.48 8.53
N ALA A 120 -17.31 15.93 9.57
CA ALA A 120 -17.88 16.79 10.60
C ALA A 120 -18.32 18.16 10.02
N GLN A 121 -17.53 18.72 9.11
CA GLN A 121 -17.86 19.99 8.42
C GLN A 121 -19.05 19.87 7.49
N ILE A 122 -19.27 18.71 6.84
CA ILE A 122 -20.43 18.49 5.96
C ILE A 122 -21.74 18.29 6.74
N LYS A 123 -21.66 17.71 7.95
CA LYS A 123 -22.83 17.45 8.81
C LYS A 123 -23.31 18.67 9.60
N LEU A 124 -22.50 19.74 9.62
CA LEU A 124 -22.83 21.06 10.17
C LEU A 124 -23.69 21.86 9.17
#